data_AF-A0A938IV42-F1
#
_entry.id   AF-A0A938IV42-F1
#
_cell.length_a   1.000
_cell.length_b   1.000
_cell.length_c   1.000
_cell.angle_alpha   90.00
_cell.angle_beta   90.00
_cell.angle_gamma   90.00
#
_symmetry.space_group_name_H-M   'P 1'
#
loop_
_entity.id
_entity.type
_entity.pdbx_description
1 polymer ?
#
loop_
_entity_poly.entity_id
_entity_poly.type
_entity_poly.pdbx_seq_one_letter_code
_entity_poly.pdbx_strand_id
1 'polypeptide(L)'
;MLRCSAVCLVALAMIVAGAWIQQAMSAEGPPPPPPGERDPGQMAQRMEQFRQQMSDRMRQSLEASEEEWKVLQPRIEKVQTLSRQTRGGGMGFMMMGMAGRRGGPGPDRGPPDRPGADRPPDRPQSEVEQKTEALQRVLENKEARADEIKAALSALREARAKARAELEAAQKELRDVVTVRQEAQLVTMGILD
;
A
#
# COMPACT_ATOMS: atom_id res chain seq x y z
N MET A 1 -56.64 -53.11 41.79
CA MET A 1 -55.46 -53.52 42.59
C MET A 1 -54.33 -53.82 41.63
N LEU A 2 -53.07 -53.62 42.03
CA LEU A 2 -51.84 -53.51 41.20
C LEU A 2 -51.53 -52.05 40.79
N ARG A 3 -50.33 -51.49 40.96
CA ARG A 3 -49.03 -51.91 41.52
C ARG A 3 -48.18 -50.64 41.61
N CYS A 4 -47.53 -50.38 42.74
CA CYS A 4 -46.39 -49.46 42.81
C CYS A 4 -45.24 -50.04 41.97
N SER A 5 -44.65 -49.24 41.06
CA SER A 5 -43.22 -49.27 40.71
C SER A 5 -42.86 -48.21 39.64
N ALA A 6 -41.71 -47.56 39.84
CA ALA A 6 -40.88 -46.81 38.88
C ALA A 6 -41.49 -45.53 38.29
N VAL A 7 -41.16 -44.32 38.76
CA VAL A 7 -39.89 -43.57 38.54
C VAL A 7 -39.45 -43.56 37.07
N CYS A 8 -39.23 -42.34 36.56
CA CYS A 8 -38.87 -41.95 35.19
C CYS A 8 -40.07 -41.84 34.24
N LEU A 9 -40.55 -40.61 34.01
CA LEU A 9 -40.55 -40.02 32.68
C LEU A 9 -41.01 -38.54 32.75
N VAL A 10 -40.04 -37.69 32.45
CA VAL A 10 -40.19 -36.45 31.66
C VAL A 10 -40.76 -35.22 32.39
N ALA A 11 -39.87 -34.61 33.17
CA ALA A 11 -39.74 -33.16 33.18
C ALA A 11 -39.38 -32.67 31.76
N LEU A 12 -40.30 -31.97 31.09
CA LEU A 12 -40.01 -31.15 29.91
C LEU A 12 -41.16 -30.18 29.65
N ALA A 13 -41.30 -29.23 30.57
CA ALA A 13 -42.11 -28.03 30.37
C ALA A 13 -41.20 -26.83 30.61
N MET A 14 -40.49 -26.37 29.58
CA MET A 14 -39.93 -25.02 29.41
C MET A 14 -39.13 -24.96 28.10
N ILE A 15 -39.81 -24.78 26.97
CA ILE A 15 -39.19 -24.31 25.73
C ILE A 15 -40.08 -23.19 25.20
N VAL A 16 -39.46 -22.20 24.56
CA VAL A 16 -40.03 -20.98 23.96
C VAL A 16 -40.04 -19.73 24.85
N ALA A 17 -38.85 -19.27 25.27
CA ALA A 17 -38.60 -17.84 25.54
C ALA A 17 -37.10 -17.41 25.53
N GLY A 18 -36.18 -18.18 24.92
CA GLY A 18 -34.72 -17.93 25.06
C GLY A 18 -33.92 -17.83 23.75
N ALA A 19 -34.54 -17.93 22.58
CA ALA A 19 -33.83 -18.19 21.32
C ALA A 19 -33.56 -16.95 20.43
N TRP A 20 -33.68 -15.72 20.95
CA TRP A 20 -33.52 -14.50 20.14
C TRP A 20 -32.46 -13.50 20.63
N ILE A 21 -31.66 -13.83 21.66
CA ILE A 21 -30.60 -12.92 22.16
C ILE A 21 -29.18 -13.46 21.88
N GLN A 22 -29.03 -14.73 21.47
CA GLN A 22 -27.70 -15.32 21.28
C GLN A 22 -26.97 -14.87 20.01
N GLN A 23 -27.67 -14.25 19.05
CA GLN A 23 -27.12 -13.90 17.73
C GLN A 23 -26.74 -12.41 17.60
N ALA A 24 -26.36 -11.76 18.70
CA ALA A 24 -25.83 -10.39 18.69
C ALA A 24 -24.39 -10.27 19.23
N MET A 25 -23.80 -11.35 19.78
CA MET A 25 -22.48 -11.29 20.43
C MET A 25 -21.38 -12.06 19.69
N SER A 26 -21.63 -12.57 18.47
CA SER A 26 -20.59 -13.26 17.67
C SER A 26 -19.93 -12.36 16.63
N ALA A 27 -20.10 -11.04 16.70
CA ALA A 27 -19.44 -10.08 15.81
C ALA A 27 -18.05 -9.65 16.33
N GLU A 28 -17.38 -10.47 17.14
CA GLU A 28 -15.96 -10.31 17.41
C GLU A 28 -15.19 -11.12 16.37
N GLY A 29 -14.81 -10.45 15.28
CA GLY A 29 -13.72 -10.96 14.44
C GLY A 29 -12.47 -11.19 15.31
N PRO A 30 -11.59 -12.13 14.95
CA PRO A 30 -10.42 -12.46 15.76
C PRO A 30 -9.65 -11.19 16.13
N PRO A 31 -9.22 -11.04 17.41
CA PRO A 31 -8.54 -9.84 17.85
C PRO A 31 -7.30 -9.60 16.98
N PRO A 32 -7.01 -8.34 16.59
CA PRO A 32 -5.81 -8.05 15.82
C PRO A 32 -4.58 -8.56 16.58
N PRO A 33 -3.65 -9.28 15.92
CA PRO A 33 -2.51 -9.87 16.59
C PRO A 33 -1.66 -8.80 17.29
N PRO A 34 -1.04 -9.13 18.44
CA PRO A 34 -0.22 -8.20 19.18
C PRO A 34 0.89 -7.62 18.29
N PRO A 35 1.19 -6.31 18.41
CA PRO A 35 2.20 -5.65 17.59
C PRO A 35 3.59 -6.14 18.04
N GLY A 36 4.07 -7.22 17.44
CA GLY A 36 5.36 -7.81 17.81
C GLY A 36 5.97 -8.76 16.79
N GLU A 37 5.17 -9.60 16.12
CA GLU A 37 5.70 -10.60 15.19
C GLU A 37 4.88 -10.61 13.89
N ARG A 38 5.22 -9.71 12.97
CA ARG A 38 4.77 -9.83 11.58
C ARG A 38 5.74 -10.78 10.87
N ASP A 39 5.36 -12.04 10.77
CA ASP A 39 6.00 -13.03 9.90
C ASP A 39 6.12 -12.44 8.47
N PRO A 40 7.34 -12.35 7.89
CA PRO A 40 7.56 -11.85 6.54
C PRO A 40 6.71 -12.57 5.48
N GLY A 41 6.45 -13.87 5.65
CA GLY A 41 5.63 -14.66 4.74
C GLY A 41 4.15 -14.25 4.79
N GLN A 42 3.62 -14.02 5.99
CA GLN A 42 2.24 -13.52 6.17
C GLN A 42 2.09 -12.07 5.67
N MET A 43 3.14 -11.25 5.80
CA MET A 43 3.13 -9.88 5.28
C MET A 43 3.11 -9.86 3.74
N ALA A 44 3.90 -10.72 3.09
CA ALA A 44 3.92 -10.86 1.64
C ALA A 44 2.56 -11.32 1.09
N GLN A 45 1.96 -12.35 1.71
CA GLN A 45 0.61 -12.82 1.35
C GLN A 45 -0.46 -11.74 1.53
N ARG A 46 -0.39 -10.98 2.62
CA ARG A 46 -1.33 -9.89 2.90
C ARG A 46 -1.15 -8.73 1.91
N MET A 47 0.08 -8.46 1.48
CA MET A 47 0.36 -7.46 0.44
C MET A 47 -0.15 -7.90 -0.93
N GLU A 48 -0.02 -9.18 -1.28
CA GLU A 48 -0.57 -9.74 -2.50
C GLU A 48 -2.11 -9.67 -2.51
N GLN A 49 -2.75 -10.07 -1.41
CA GLN A 49 -4.21 -9.91 -1.24
C GLN A 49 -4.64 -8.44 -1.33
N PHE A 50 -3.87 -7.52 -0.75
CA PHE A 50 -4.14 -6.09 -0.84
C PHE A 50 -4.04 -5.60 -2.30
N ARG A 51 -3.03 -6.06 -3.05
CA ARG A 51 -2.89 -5.73 -4.48
C ARG A 51 -4.06 -6.26 -5.29
N GLN A 52 -4.48 -7.49 -5.05
CA GLN A 52 -5.66 -8.08 -5.71
C GLN A 52 -6.93 -7.30 -5.41
N GLN A 53 -7.20 -6.97 -4.14
CA GLN A 53 -8.36 -6.17 -3.76
C GLN A 53 -8.35 -4.78 -4.38
N MET A 54 -7.17 -4.14 -4.47
CA MET A 54 -7.03 -2.85 -5.13
C MET A 54 -7.28 -2.95 -6.63
N SER A 55 -6.80 -4.03 -7.27
CA SER A 55 -7.03 -4.34 -8.68
C SER A 55 -8.53 -4.53 -8.96
N ASP A 56 -9.22 -5.33 -8.16
CA ASP A 56 -10.66 -5.59 -8.32
C ASP A 56 -11.49 -4.32 -8.14
N ARG A 57 -11.18 -3.51 -7.13
CA ARG A 57 -11.83 -2.21 -6.91
C ARG A 57 -11.61 -1.26 -8.09
N MET A 58 -10.40 -1.25 -8.64
CA MET A 58 -10.07 -0.45 -9.82
C MET A 58 -10.89 -0.91 -11.02
N ARG A 59 -10.89 -2.21 -11.33
CA ARG A 59 -11.69 -2.79 -12.42
C ARG A 59 -13.16 -2.46 -12.30
N GLN A 60 -13.74 -2.63 -11.10
CA GLN A 60 -15.14 -2.30 -10.83
C GLN A 60 -15.43 -0.81 -11.01
N SER A 61 -14.53 0.06 -10.52
CA SER A 61 -14.70 1.51 -10.65
C SER A 61 -14.67 1.96 -12.10
N LEU A 62 -13.80 1.36 -12.92
CA LEU A 62 -13.67 1.63 -14.35
C LEU A 62 -14.75 0.98 -15.20
N GLU A 63 -15.67 0.21 -14.58
CA GLU A 63 -16.70 -0.59 -15.24
C GLU A 63 -16.11 -1.44 -16.40
N ALA A 64 -14.84 -1.84 -16.26
CA ALA A 64 -14.09 -2.50 -17.33
C ALA A 64 -14.42 -4.00 -17.39
N SER A 65 -14.73 -4.49 -18.59
CA SER A 65 -14.87 -5.93 -18.83
C SER A 65 -13.55 -6.67 -18.58
N GLU A 66 -13.58 -8.00 -18.45
CA GLU A 66 -12.34 -8.77 -18.26
C GLU A 66 -11.35 -8.62 -19.41
N GLU A 67 -11.85 -8.50 -20.65
CA GLU A 67 -10.99 -8.35 -21.82
C GLU A 67 -10.39 -6.94 -21.92
N GLU A 68 -11.16 -5.89 -21.58
CA GLU A 68 -10.63 -4.54 -21.46
C GLU A 68 -9.63 -4.44 -20.31
N TRP A 69 -9.92 -5.09 -19.17
CA TRP A 69 -9.05 -5.09 -18.01
C TRP A 69 -7.67 -5.69 -18.30
N LYS A 70 -7.59 -6.77 -19.10
CA LYS A 70 -6.31 -7.36 -19.55
C LYS A 70 -5.45 -6.36 -20.33
N VAL A 71 -6.05 -5.39 -21.02
CA VAL A 71 -5.34 -4.33 -21.76
C VAL A 71 -5.02 -3.13 -20.86
N LEU A 72 -5.96 -2.73 -20.00
CA LEU A 72 -5.83 -1.54 -19.14
C LEU A 72 -4.90 -1.77 -17.96
N GLN A 73 -4.96 -2.92 -17.31
CA GLN A 73 -4.15 -3.24 -16.12
C GLN A 73 -2.65 -2.96 -16.32
N PRO A 74 -1.96 -3.54 -17.33
CA PRO A 74 -0.52 -3.31 -17.50
C PRO A 74 -0.17 -1.85 -17.77
N ARG A 75 -1.06 -1.09 -18.43
CA ARG A 75 -0.84 0.34 -18.72
C ARG A 75 -1.02 1.19 -17.47
N ILE A 76 -2.04 0.92 -16.66
CA ILE A 76 -2.25 1.57 -15.37
C ILE A 76 -1.07 1.28 -14.43
N GLU A 77 -0.63 0.03 -14.35
CA GLU A 77 0.52 -0.37 -13.54
C GLU A 77 1.82 0.32 -13.99
N LYS A 78 2.03 0.46 -15.31
CA LYS A 78 3.14 1.22 -15.90
C LYS A 78 3.10 2.67 -15.46
N VAL A 79 1.96 3.36 -15.59
CA VAL A 79 1.78 4.76 -15.16
C VAL A 79 2.03 4.91 -13.65
N GLN A 80 1.43 4.05 -12.82
CA GLN A 80 1.65 4.10 -11.37
C GLN A 80 3.12 3.85 -10.99
N THR A 81 3.81 2.98 -11.70
CA THR A 81 5.22 2.70 -11.48
C THR A 81 6.10 3.89 -11.87
N LEU A 82 5.90 4.45 -13.06
CA LEU A 82 6.62 5.64 -13.55
C LEU A 82 6.31 6.88 -12.69
N SER A 83 5.07 7.04 -12.22
CA SER A 83 4.66 8.11 -11.31
C SER A 83 5.38 8.01 -9.97
N ARG A 84 5.52 6.79 -9.43
CA ARG A 84 6.33 6.54 -8.22
C ARG A 84 7.81 6.81 -8.43
N GLN A 85 8.37 6.42 -9.58
CA GLN A 85 9.78 6.68 -9.92
C GLN A 85 10.06 8.18 -10.09
N THR A 86 9.15 8.90 -10.75
CA THR A 86 9.25 10.35 -10.98
C THR A 86 9.23 11.15 -9.68
N ARG A 87 8.40 10.74 -8.71
CA ARG A 87 8.32 11.40 -7.38
C ARG A 87 9.56 11.15 -6.51
N GLY A 88 10.48 10.25 -6.89
CA GLY A 88 11.76 10.03 -6.22
C GLY A 88 11.64 9.66 -4.74
N GLY A 89 10.47 9.18 -4.31
CA GLY A 89 10.08 9.05 -2.90
C GLY A 89 8.97 8.02 -2.76
N GLY A 90 9.27 6.76 -3.08
CA GLY A 90 8.35 5.65 -2.83
C GLY A 90 8.27 5.36 -1.34
N MET A 91 7.09 5.56 -0.74
CA MET A 91 6.68 5.09 0.60
C MET A 91 7.46 5.58 1.83
N GLY A 92 8.71 6.02 1.71
CA GLY A 92 9.53 6.55 2.81
C GLY A 92 9.01 7.87 3.37
N PHE A 93 8.47 8.75 2.52
CA PHE A 93 7.87 10.02 2.97
C PHE A 93 6.51 9.81 3.67
N MET A 94 5.71 8.84 3.21
CA MET A 94 4.46 8.44 3.89
C MET A 94 4.74 7.78 5.25
N MET A 95 5.75 6.93 5.35
CA MET A 95 6.14 6.30 6.62
C MET A 95 6.75 7.30 7.61
N MET A 96 7.50 8.28 7.14
CA MET A 96 8.03 9.35 7.99
C MET A 96 6.91 10.26 8.53
N GLY A 97 5.84 10.48 7.74
CA GLY A 97 4.63 11.18 8.19
C GLY A 97 3.75 10.39 9.17
N MET A 98 3.87 9.06 9.20
CA MET A 98 3.13 8.20 10.13
C MET A 98 3.90 7.91 11.43
N ALA A 99 5.23 7.81 11.35
CA ALA A 99 6.11 7.69 12.51
C ALA A 99 6.12 8.95 13.39
N GLY A 100 5.88 10.13 12.81
CA GLY A 100 5.81 11.40 13.55
C GLY A 100 4.46 11.69 14.22
N ARG A 101 3.43 10.85 14.06
CA ARG A 101 2.07 11.14 14.55
C ARG A 101 1.52 10.17 15.60
N ARG A 102 2.26 9.12 15.97
CA ARG A 102 1.89 8.23 17.10
C ARG A 102 2.75 8.56 18.31
N GLY A 103 2.34 9.62 18.99
CA GLY A 103 2.98 10.13 20.20
C GLY A 103 3.03 9.11 21.33
N GLY A 104 4.18 9.07 21.99
CA GLY A 104 4.40 8.56 23.33
C GLY A 104 5.76 9.08 23.80
N PRO A 105 5.84 9.84 24.91
CA PRO A 105 7.11 10.36 25.39
C PRO A 105 7.89 9.22 26.07
N GLY A 106 8.88 8.68 25.37
CA GLY A 106 9.89 7.81 25.97
C GLY A 106 11.21 8.57 26.05
N PRO A 107 11.85 8.71 27.22
CA PRO A 107 13.22 9.17 27.29
C PRO A 107 14.14 8.06 26.73
N ASP A 108 15.31 8.44 26.22
CA ASP A 108 16.36 7.53 25.71
C ASP A 108 16.19 6.94 24.30
N ARG A 109 16.12 7.79 23.29
CA ARG A 109 16.80 7.50 22.02
C ARG A 109 17.66 8.67 21.59
N GLY A 110 18.97 8.49 21.75
CA GLY A 110 20.01 9.35 21.17
C GLY A 110 19.87 9.47 19.65
N PRO A 111 20.73 10.29 19.02
CA PRO A 111 20.61 10.62 17.59
C PRO A 111 20.67 9.33 16.77
N PRO A 112 19.72 9.05 15.86
CA PRO A 112 19.89 7.93 14.95
C PRO A 112 20.87 8.34 13.86
N ASP A 113 22.15 8.04 14.08
CA ASP A 113 23.11 7.78 13.01
C ASP A 113 22.63 6.54 12.23
N ARG A 114 21.85 6.73 11.16
CA ARG A 114 21.63 5.70 10.12
C ARG A 114 21.56 6.31 8.72
N PRO A 115 22.59 6.09 7.89
CA PRO A 115 22.49 6.22 6.43
C PRO A 115 21.57 5.10 5.91
N GLY A 116 20.51 5.48 5.19
CA GLY A 116 19.59 4.53 4.55
C GLY A 116 18.32 4.29 5.36
N ALA A 117 17.36 5.20 5.21
CA ALA A 117 15.98 5.00 5.63
C ALA A 117 15.47 3.64 5.16
N ASP A 118 14.78 2.91 6.05
CA ASP A 118 14.23 1.57 5.89
C ASP A 118 13.57 1.33 4.51
N ARG A 119 14.38 0.95 3.53
CA ARG A 119 13.94 0.59 2.18
C ARG A 119 13.46 -0.86 2.23
N PRO A 120 12.26 -1.19 1.72
CA PRO A 120 11.88 -2.58 1.50
C PRO A 120 12.97 -3.27 0.67
N PRO A 121 13.53 -4.41 1.12
CA PRO A 121 14.82 -4.92 0.65
C PRO A 121 14.92 -5.25 -0.85
N ASP A 122 13.80 -5.35 -1.58
CA ASP A 122 13.77 -5.95 -2.92
C ASP A 122 13.25 -5.04 -4.05
N ARG A 123 13.09 -3.72 -3.85
CA ARG A 123 12.73 -2.83 -4.98
C ARG A 123 13.98 -2.31 -5.70
N PRO A 124 14.14 -2.55 -7.02
CA PRO A 124 15.21 -1.92 -7.78
C PRO A 124 15.06 -0.39 -7.74
N GLN A 125 16.14 0.28 -7.40
CA GLN A 125 16.18 1.73 -7.25
C GLN A 125 16.03 2.41 -8.61
N SER A 126 15.11 3.37 -8.70
CA SER A 126 14.93 4.17 -9.90
C SER A 126 16.14 5.06 -10.18
N GLU A 127 16.35 5.44 -11.44
CA GLU A 127 17.45 6.34 -11.82
C GLU A 127 17.37 7.67 -11.04
N VAL A 128 16.16 8.22 -10.85
CA VAL A 128 15.93 9.42 -10.02
C VAL A 128 16.37 9.22 -8.57
N GLU A 129 16.02 8.09 -7.95
CA GLU A 129 16.45 7.77 -6.59
C GLU A 129 17.98 7.62 -6.51
N GLN A 130 18.62 6.98 -7.49
CA GLN A 130 20.09 6.83 -7.55
C GLN A 130 20.79 8.18 -7.66
N LYS A 131 20.33 9.06 -8.57
CA LYS A 131 20.91 10.41 -8.71
C LYS A 131 20.61 11.30 -7.50
N THR A 132 19.50 11.06 -6.80
CA THR A 132 19.18 11.78 -5.55
C THR A 132 20.18 11.41 -4.46
N GLU A 133 20.45 10.12 -4.25
CA GLU A 133 21.46 9.67 -3.29
C GLU A 133 22.87 10.13 -3.66
N ALA A 134 23.21 10.12 -4.96
CA ALA A 134 24.51 10.62 -5.42
C ALA A 134 24.69 12.10 -5.07
N LEU A 135 23.67 12.94 -5.29
CA LEU A 135 23.70 14.34 -4.88
C LEU A 135 23.80 14.48 -3.36
N GLN A 136 23.06 13.69 -2.59
CA GLN A 136 23.12 13.71 -1.12
C GLN A 136 24.55 13.41 -0.63
N ARG A 137 25.20 12.36 -1.12
CA ARG A 137 26.58 12.02 -0.74
C ARG A 137 27.58 13.12 -1.08
N VAL A 138 27.42 13.78 -2.24
CA VAL A 138 28.26 14.93 -2.61
C VAL A 138 28.04 16.09 -1.63
N LEU A 139 26.81 16.33 -1.20
CA LEU A 139 26.49 17.40 -0.24
C LEU A 139 26.91 17.08 1.21
N GLU A 140 26.96 15.80 1.57
CA GLU A 140 27.48 15.34 2.87
C GLU A 140 29.00 15.57 2.97
N ASN A 141 29.72 15.49 1.85
CA ASN A 141 31.11 15.90 1.78
C ASN A 141 31.24 17.43 1.80
N LYS A 142 31.61 17.99 2.96
CA LYS A 142 31.80 19.44 3.14
C LYS A 142 32.93 20.03 2.30
N GLU A 143 33.82 19.20 1.77
CA GLU A 143 34.93 19.60 0.89
C GLU A 143 34.59 19.42 -0.60
N ALA A 144 33.37 18.99 -0.93
CA ALA A 144 32.95 18.80 -2.30
C ALA A 144 33.11 20.08 -3.12
N ARG A 145 33.71 19.95 -4.30
CA ARG A 145 34.00 21.09 -5.16
C ARG A 145 32.72 21.53 -5.89
N ALA A 146 32.65 22.81 -6.26
CA ALA A 146 31.46 23.37 -6.89
C ALA A 146 31.11 22.69 -8.24
N ASP A 147 32.10 22.20 -8.98
CA ASP A 147 31.94 21.42 -10.20
C ASP A 147 31.31 20.05 -9.93
N GLU A 148 31.67 19.38 -8.82
CA GLU A 148 31.11 18.09 -8.41
C GLU A 148 29.63 18.23 -8.03
N ILE A 149 29.28 19.25 -7.25
CA ILE A 149 27.89 19.56 -6.88
C ILE A 149 27.07 19.87 -8.14
N LYS A 150 27.62 20.69 -9.05
CA LYS A 150 26.95 21.06 -10.31
C LYS A 150 26.70 19.84 -11.19
N ALA A 151 27.68 18.94 -11.32
CA ALA A 151 27.54 17.71 -12.09
C ALA A 151 26.46 16.79 -11.52
N ALA A 152 26.48 16.54 -10.19
CA ALA A 152 25.46 15.71 -9.53
C ALA A 152 24.05 16.31 -9.66
N LEU A 153 23.94 17.64 -9.55
CA LEU A 153 22.67 18.34 -9.73
C LEU A 153 22.14 18.25 -11.16
N SER A 154 23.00 18.38 -12.17
CA SER A 154 22.62 18.20 -13.58
C SER A 154 22.10 16.79 -13.82
N ALA A 155 22.84 15.78 -13.36
CA ALA A 155 22.46 14.38 -13.51
C ALA A 155 21.10 14.07 -12.87
N LEU A 156 20.80 14.63 -11.70
CA LEU A 156 19.47 14.47 -11.07
C LEU A 156 18.36 15.16 -11.87
N ARG A 157 18.62 16.34 -12.43
CA ARG A 157 17.64 17.06 -13.26
C ARG A 157 17.33 16.31 -14.55
N GLU A 158 18.35 15.78 -15.22
CA GLU A 158 18.22 14.96 -16.42
C GLU A 158 17.43 13.67 -16.14
N ALA A 159 17.76 12.96 -15.05
CA ALA A 159 17.02 11.76 -14.65
C ALA A 159 15.53 12.07 -14.38
N ARG A 160 15.22 13.21 -13.73
CA ARG A 160 13.83 13.64 -13.49
C ARG A 160 13.13 14.02 -14.79
N ALA A 161 13.80 14.70 -15.71
CA ALA A 161 13.23 15.06 -17.01
C ALA A 161 12.88 13.83 -17.83
N LYS A 162 13.78 12.85 -17.87
CA LYS A 162 13.56 11.56 -18.55
C LYS A 162 12.39 10.79 -17.93
N ALA A 163 12.35 10.67 -16.60
CA ALA A 163 11.25 9.97 -15.91
C ALA A 163 9.88 10.62 -16.18
N ARG A 164 9.84 11.97 -16.24
CA ARG A 164 8.61 12.71 -16.62
C ARG A 164 8.19 12.42 -18.06
N ALA A 165 9.12 12.45 -19.01
CA ALA A 165 8.82 12.15 -20.41
C ALA A 165 8.27 10.71 -20.59
N GLU A 166 8.86 9.74 -19.89
CA GLU A 166 8.36 8.36 -19.89
C GLU A 166 6.97 8.24 -19.27
N LEU A 167 6.71 8.95 -18.17
CA LEU A 167 5.39 9.02 -17.53
C LEU A 167 4.34 9.62 -18.47
N GLU A 168 4.64 10.77 -19.10
CA GLU A 168 3.75 11.45 -20.04
C GLU A 168 3.42 10.55 -21.24
N ALA A 169 4.42 9.84 -21.78
CA ALA A 169 4.22 8.87 -22.85
C ALA A 169 3.29 7.73 -22.40
N ALA A 170 3.50 7.16 -21.21
CA ALA A 170 2.65 6.11 -20.66
C ALA A 170 1.22 6.58 -20.37
N GLN A 171 1.04 7.81 -19.87
CA GLN A 171 -0.27 8.42 -19.66
C GLN A 171 -0.99 8.64 -20.99
N LYS A 172 -0.28 9.08 -22.03
CA LYS A 172 -0.85 9.19 -23.38
C LYS A 172 -1.29 7.82 -23.92
N GLU A 173 -0.42 6.82 -23.83
CA GLU A 173 -0.74 5.44 -24.23
C GLU A 173 -1.94 4.87 -23.48
N LEU A 174 -2.17 5.27 -22.23
CA LEU A 174 -3.36 4.90 -21.46
C LEU A 174 -4.60 5.66 -21.95
N ARG A 175 -4.50 6.97 -22.20
CA ARG A 175 -5.60 7.78 -22.77
C ARG A 175 -6.09 7.25 -24.11
N ASP A 176 -5.18 6.78 -24.96
CA ASP A 176 -5.52 6.25 -26.29
C ASP A 176 -6.39 4.96 -26.24
N VAL A 177 -6.53 4.31 -25.09
CA VAL A 177 -7.26 3.03 -24.94
C VAL A 177 -8.39 3.05 -23.91
N VAL A 178 -8.64 4.19 -23.25
CA VAL A 178 -9.74 4.35 -22.29
C VAL A 178 -10.87 5.16 -22.90
N THR A 179 -12.08 4.94 -22.39
CA THR A 179 -13.21 5.82 -22.68
C THR A 179 -13.11 7.14 -21.89
N VAL A 180 -13.82 8.18 -22.32
CA VAL A 180 -13.87 9.47 -21.61
C VAL A 180 -14.34 9.32 -20.16
N ARG A 181 -15.26 8.39 -19.88
CA ARG A 181 -15.72 8.09 -18.51
C ARG A 181 -14.58 7.52 -17.65
N GLN A 182 -13.86 6.55 -18.19
CA GLN A 182 -12.72 5.91 -17.51
C GLN A 182 -11.58 6.91 -17.31
N GLU A 183 -11.29 7.75 -18.30
CA GLU A 183 -10.33 8.83 -18.18
C GLU A 183 -10.68 9.76 -17.01
N ALA A 184 -11.94 10.23 -16.91
CA ALA A 184 -12.36 11.09 -15.80
C ALA A 184 -12.20 10.42 -14.42
N GLN A 185 -12.44 9.12 -14.33
CA GLN A 185 -12.21 8.36 -13.11
C GLN A 185 -10.71 8.24 -12.80
N LEU A 186 -9.88 7.94 -13.79
CA LEU A 186 -8.42 7.86 -13.65
C LEU A 186 -7.80 9.21 -13.27
N VAL A 187 -8.35 10.33 -13.76
CA VAL A 187 -7.98 11.69 -13.35
C VAL A 187 -8.36 11.93 -11.89
N THR A 188 -9.58 11.54 -11.48
CA THR A 188 -10.02 11.63 -10.07
C THR A 188 -9.14 10.81 -9.13
N MET A 189 -8.59 9.69 -9.62
CA MET A 189 -7.65 8.83 -8.90
C MET A 189 -6.19 9.34 -8.93
N GLY A 190 -5.89 10.39 -9.70
CA GLY A 190 -4.55 10.94 -9.87
C GLY A 190 -3.58 10.03 -10.65
N ILE A 191 -4.12 9.17 -11.51
CA ILE A 191 -3.35 8.31 -12.43
C ILE A 191 -3.11 9.04 -13.75
N LEU A 192 -4.15 9.69 -14.26
CA LEU A 192 -4.09 10.60 -15.40
C LEU A 192 -4.20 12.05 -14.92
N ASP A 193 -3.83 12.98 -15.80
CA ASP A 193 -3.94 14.43 -15.64
C ASP A 193 -4.85 15.00 -16.72
#